data_AF-A0A8T3KQ78-F1
#
_entry.id   AF-A0A8T3KQ78-F1
#
_cell.length_a   1.000
_cell.length_b   1.000
_cell.length_c   1.000
_cell.angle_alpha   90.00
_cell.angle_beta   90.00
_cell.angle_gamma   90.00
#
_symmetry.space_group_name_H-M   'P 1'
#
loop_
_entity.id
_entity.type
_entity.pdbx_description
1 polymer ?
#
loop_
_entity_poly.entity_id
_entity_poly.type
_entity_poly.pdbx_seq_one_letter_code
_entity_poly.pdbx_strand_id
1 'polypeptide(L)'
;MPREIPKTSLPSAGKILELLAKLKEEGFMDIISIHISSGLSGTYSMVKNLEENARKIGLNLHVIDSKSLSIGLGFLVMKAAQLIENNTPLPEILSSLNRLKEEIKVFFVLKSLEYLRKGGRIGLVE
;
A
#
# COMPACT_ATOMS: atom_id res chain seq x y z
N MET A 1 -29.29 18.06 11.54
CA MET A 1 -28.10 18.39 10.71
C MET A 1 -28.02 17.36 9.58
N PRO A 2 -27.88 17.74 8.31
CA PRO A 2 -27.50 16.76 7.30
C PRO A 2 -26.18 16.15 7.77
N ARG A 3 -26.15 14.84 8.05
CA ARG A 3 -24.94 14.14 8.48
C ARG A 3 -23.92 14.28 7.35
N GLU A 4 -22.92 15.13 7.56
CA GLU A 4 -21.80 15.26 6.65
C GLU A 4 -21.15 13.88 6.47
N ILE A 5 -20.87 13.51 5.23
CA ILE A 5 -20.23 12.23 4.93
C ILE A 5 -18.72 12.43 5.12
N PRO A 6 -18.06 11.64 6.00
CA PRO A 6 -16.62 11.74 6.18
C PRO A 6 -15.88 11.56 4.86
N LYS A 7 -14.82 12.35 4.67
CA LYS A 7 -13.92 12.24 3.52
C LYS A 7 -12.59 11.63 3.96
N THR A 8 -11.97 10.87 3.05
CA THR A 8 -10.62 10.35 3.22
C THR A 8 -9.62 11.22 2.48
N SER A 9 -8.38 11.31 2.97
CA SER A 9 -7.25 11.93 2.29
C SER A 9 -6.12 10.93 2.05
N LEU A 10 -5.13 11.33 1.26
CA LEU A 10 -3.85 10.65 1.21
C LEU A 10 -3.08 10.85 2.53
N PRO A 11 -2.11 9.97 2.85
CA PRO A 11 -1.15 10.24 3.92
C PRO A 11 -0.28 11.46 3.56
N SER A 12 0.35 12.06 4.56
CA SER A 12 1.29 13.18 4.35
C SER A 12 2.61 12.66 3.77
N ALA A 13 3.01 13.19 2.61
CA ALA A 13 4.31 12.90 2.00
C ALA A 13 5.47 13.26 2.94
N GLY A 14 5.38 14.38 3.66
CA GLY A 14 6.41 14.80 4.62
C GLY A 14 6.61 13.77 5.73
N LYS A 15 5.53 13.25 6.31
CA LYS A 15 5.60 12.21 7.35
C LYS A 15 6.20 10.89 6.82
N ILE A 16 5.95 10.56 5.56
CA ILE A 16 6.56 9.37 4.93
C ILE A 16 8.06 9.59 4.75
N LEU A 17 8.48 10.77 4.28
CA LEU A 17 9.90 11.10 4.14
C LEU A 17 10.64 11.09 5.48
N GLU A 18 10.03 11.64 6.53
CA GLU A 18 10.54 11.58 7.91
C GLU A 18 10.70 10.12 8.38
N LEU A 19 9.71 9.26 8.12
CA LEU A 19 9.78 7.84 8.45
C LEU A 19 10.91 7.14 7.68
N LEU A 20 11.07 7.41 6.39
CA LEU A 20 12.15 6.81 5.59
C LEU A 20 13.52 7.26 6.10
N ALA A 21 13.71 8.55 6.44
CA ALA A 21 14.94 9.04 7.04
C ALA A 21 15.25 8.31 8.36
N LYS A 22 14.25 8.15 9.23
CA LYS A 22 14.38 7.41 10.48
C LYS A 22 14.78 5.94 10.25
N LEU A 23 14.12 5.24 9.32
CA LEU A 23 14.46 3.86 8.99
C LEU A 23 15.88 3.74 8.43
N LYS A 24 16.35 4.74 7.68
CA LYS A 24 17.74 4.80 7.22
C LYS A 24 18.71 4.92 8.40
N GLU A 25 18.41 5.78 9.37
CA GLU A 25 19.22 5.96 10.58
C GLU A 25 19.27 4.68 11.44
N GLU A 26 18.19 3.90 11.46
CA GLU A 26 18.12 2.58 12.10
C GLU A 26 18.91 1.48 11.33
N GLY A 27 19.48 1.81 10.16
CA GLY A 27 20.36 0.93 9.40
C GLY A 27 19.66 0.13 8.30
N PHE A 28 18.38 0.34 8.05
CA PHE A 28 17.69 -0.31 6.93
C PHE A 28 18.22 0.20 5.58
N MET A 29 18.25 -0.67 4.58
CA MET A 29 18.69 -0.36 3.21
C MET A 29 17.56 -0.55 2.17
N ASP A 30 16.69 -1.53 2.39
CA ASP A 30 15.59 -1.88 1.51
C ASP A 30 14.27 -1.85 2.28
N ILE A 31 13.26 -1.16 1.74
CA ILE A 31 11.94 -1.03 2.32
C ILE A 31 10.90 -1.57 1.34
N ILE A 32 10.12 -2.57 1.74
CA ILE A 32 8.96 -3.02 0.97
C ILE A 32 7.72 -2.26 1.47
N SER A 33 7.13 -1.43 0.61
CA SER A 33 6.01 -0.57 0.96
C SER A 33 4.76 -0.97 0.17
N ILE A 34 3.80 -1.62 0.84
CA ILE A 34 2.59 -2.18 0.22
C ILE A 34 1.39 -1.26 0.50
N HIS A 35 0.66 -0.88 -0.54
CA HIS A 35 -0.44 0.09 -0.44
C HIS A 35 -1.74 -0.39 -1.04
N ILE A 36 -2.84 0.26 -0.61
CA ILE A 36 -4.18 0.08 -1.18
C ILE A 36 -4.14 0.25 -2.70
N SER A 37 -5.01 -0.50 -3.38
CA SER A 37 -5.18 -0.48 -4.83
C SER A 37 -5.11 0.93 -5.40
N SER A 38 -4.23 1.12 -6.40
CA SER A 38 -4.16 2.38 -7.15
C SER A 38 -5.49 2.75 -7.83
N GLY A 39 -6.38 1.77 -8.07
CA GLY A 39 -7.73 2.00 -8.58
C GLY A 39 -8.68 2.63 -7.56
N LEU A 40 -8.34 2.65 -6.27
CA LEU A 40 -9.22 3.15 -5.19
C LEU A 40 -8.69 4.41 -4.50
N SER A 41 -7.36 4.57 -4.47
CA SER A 41 -6.68 5.69 -3.85
C SER A 41 -5.37 6.05 -4.57
N GLY A 42 -5.05 7.34 -4.62
CA GLY A 42 -3.76 7.83 -5.11
C GLY A 42 -2.57 7.56 -4.19
N THR A 43 -2.76 6.86 -3.06
CA THR A 43 -1.70 6.58 -2.07
C THR A 43 -0.52 5.85 -2.72
N TYR A 44 -0.79 4.78 -3.48
CA TYR A 44 0.27 4.04 -4.18
C TYR A 44 1.11 4.97 -5.07
N SER A 45 0.47 5.73 -5.96
CA SER A 45 1.16 6.61 -6.90
C SER A 45 1.95 7.71 -6.19
N MET A 46 1.40 8.27 -5.11
CA MET A 46 2.08 9.28 -4.31
C MET A 46 3.35 8.71 -3.66
N VAL A 47 3.29 7.52 -3.05
CA VAL A 47 4.48 6.90 -2.44
C VAL A 47 5.48 6.44 -3.50
N LYS A 48 5.01 5.95 -4.65
CA LYS A 48 5.87 5.60 -5.79
C LYS A 48 6.72 6.79 -6.25
N ASN A 49 6.14 8.00 -6.25
CA ASN A 49 6.87 9.22 -6.60
C ASN A 49 7.94 9.63 -5.57
N LEU A 50 7.92 9.06 -4.35
CA LEU A 50 8.94 9.31 -3.33
C LEU A 50 10.16 8.37 -3.43
N GLU A 51 10.17 7.42 -4.38
CA GLU A 51 11.30 6.50 -4.56
C GLU A 51 12.61 7.25 -4.88
N GLU A 52 12.55 8.36 -5.62
CA GLU A 52 13.74 9.19 -5.88
C GLU A 52 14.24 9.87 -4.60
N ASN A 53 13.34 10.36 -3.75
CA ASN A 53 13.69 10.94 -2.45
C ASN A 53 14.33 9.89 -1.53
N ALA A 54 13.79 8.67 -1.49
CA ALA A 54 14.39 7.54 -0.76
C ALA A 54 15.81 7.24 -1.27
N ARG A 55 16.00 7.22 -2.60
CA ARG A 55 17.31 6.97 -3.20
C ARG A 55 18.34 8.05 -2.84
N LYS A 56 17.93 9.31 -2.77
CA LYS A 56 18.80 10.44 -2.36
C LYS A 56 19.38 10.27 -0.94
N ILE A 57 18.68 9.55 -0.06
CA ILE A 57 19.16 9.23 1.29
C ILE A 57 19.75 7.81 1.40
N GLY A 58 19.98 7.14 0.27
CA GLY A 58 20.58 5.80 0.24
C GLY A 58 19.66 4.69 0.76
N LEU A 59 18.34 4.83 0.51
CA LEU A 59 17.33 3.78 0.68
C LEU A 59 16.77 3.32 -0.66
N ASN A 60 16.56 2.01 -0.79
CA ASN A 60 15.78 1.42 -1.86
C ASN A 60 14.33 1.23 -1.38
N LEU A 61 13.42 2.02 -1.93
CA LEU A 61 11.99 1.88 -1.66
C LEU A 61 11.33 1.05 -2.76
N HIS A 62 10.80 -0.12 -2.38
CA HIS A 62 10.11 -1.06 -3.26
C HIS A 62 8.60 -0.93 -3.06
N VAL A 63 7.96 -0.07 -3.85
CA VAL A 63 6.53 0.21 -3.70
C VAL A 63 5.68 -0.81 -4.46
N ILE A 64 4.76 -1.47 -3.76
CA ILE A 64 3.86 -2.49 -4.29
C ILE A 64 2.42 -1.99 -4.25
N ASP A 65 1.78 -1.96 -5.42
CA ASP A 65 0.33 -1.83 -5.54
C ASP A 65 -0.32 -3.18 -5.21
N SER A 66 -1.06 -3.26 -4.10
CA SER A 66 -1.69 -4.52 -3.67
C SER A 66 -2.80 -4.98 -4.61
N LYS A 67 -3.33 -4.11 -5.49
CA LYS A 67 -4.57 -4.35 -6.26
C LYS A 67 -5.76 -4.75 -5.39
N SER A 68 -5.67 -4.50 -4.09
CA SER A 68 -6.67 -4.89 -3.10
C SER A 68 -6.80 -3.82 -2.01
N LEU A 69 -7.54 -4.14 -0.96
CA LEU A 69 -7.67 -3.33 0.25
C LEU A 69 -7.89 -4.25 1.45
N SER A 70 -7.94 -3.67 2.66
CA SER A 70 -8.27 -4.41 3.88
C SER A 70 -7.40 -5.68 4.02
N ILE A 71 -8.00 -6.84 4.29
CA ILE A 71 -7.29 -8.10 4.52
C ILE A 71 -6.55 -8.61 3.29
N GLY A 72 -7.00 -8.28 2.07
CA GLY A 72 -6.27 -8.66 0.85
C GLY A 72 -4.89 -8.01 0.77
N LEU A 73 -4.81 -6.72 1.14
CA LEU A 73 -3.53 -6.04 1.35
C LEU A 73 -2.78 -6.64 2.53
N GLY A 74 -3.47 -6.87 3.65
CA GLY A 74 -2.89 -7.44 4.86
C GLY A 74 -2.18 -8.78 4.63
N PHE A 75 -2.74 -9.66 3.81
CA PHE A 75 -2.12 -10.94 3.45
C PHE A 75 -0.78 -10.76 2.75
N LEU A 76 -0.64 -9.77 1.86
CA LEU A 76 0.65 -9.47 1.23
C LEU A 76 1.68 -9.00 2.25
N VAL A 77 1.28 -8.16 3.20
CA VAL A 77 2.17 -7.70 4.29
C VAL A 77 2.61 -8.87 5.17
N MET A 78 1.68 -9.72 5.59
CA MET A 78 1.98 -10.91 6.39
C MET A 78 2.90 -11.87 5.64
N LYS A 79 2.67 -12.08 4.33
CA LYS A 79 3.53 -12.94 3.53
C LYS A 79 4.93 -12.36 3.37
N ALA A 80 5.05 -11.05 3.16
CA ALA A 80 6.35 -10.38 3.09
C ALA A 80 7.12 -10.59 4.39
N ALA A 81 6.48 -10.33 5.54
CA ALA A 81 7.08 -10.55 6.85
C ALA A 81 7.55 -12.00 7.04
N GLN A 82 6.71 -12.98 6.72
CA GLN A 82 7.06 -14.40 6.79
C GLN A 82 8.28 -14.76 5.92
N LEU A 83 8.35 -14.24 4.69
CA LEU A 83 9.47 -14.52 3.79
C LEU A 83 10.77 -13.86 4.28
N ILE A 84 10.69 -12.66 4.86
CA ILE A 84 11.81 -11.97 5.50
C ILE A 84 12.32 -12.79 6.69
N GLU A 85 11.44 -13.26 7.57
CA GLU A 85 11.80 -14.12 8.72
C GLU A 85 12.48 -15.42 8.28
N ASN A 86 12.10 -15.94 7.12
CA ASN A 86 12.71 -17.12 6.51
C ASN A 86 14.03 -16.84 5.75
N ASN A 87 14.57 -15.63 5.83
CA ASN A 87 15.79 -15.20 5.11
C ASN A 87 15.68 -15.36 3.59
N THR A 88 14.47 -15.23 3.03
CA THR A 88 14.26 -15.32 1.58
C THR A 88 14.94 -14.12 0.90
N PRO A 89 15.68 -14.30 -0.20
CA PRO A 89 16.28 -13.18 -0.92
C PRO A 89 15.23 -12.17 -1.41
N LEU A 90 15.53 -10.88 -1.27
CA LEU A 90 14.61 -9.78 -1.61
C LEU A 90 13.99 -9.90 -3.03
N PRO A 91 14.74 -10.22 -4.10
CA PRO A 91 14.15 -10.39 -5.43
C PRO A 91 13.07 -11.47 -5.49
N GLU A 92 13.24 -12.56 -4.73
CA GLU A 92 12.26 -13.64 -4.64
C GLU A 92 11.03 -13.22 -3.84
N ILE A 93 11.20 -12.43 -2.78
CA ILE A 93 10.08 -11.82 -2.02
C ILE A 93 9.24 -10.96 -2.96
N LEU A 94 9.86 -10.04 -3.69
CA LEU A 94 9.17 -9.15 -4.61
C LEU A 94 8.44 -9.91 -5.72
N SER A 95 9.07 -10.96 -6.27
CA SER A 95 8.45 -11.85 -7.25
C SER A 95 7.23 -12.57 -6.67
N SER A 96 7.36 -13.17 -5.47
CA SER A 96 6.27 -13.86 -4.79
C SER A 96 5.09 -12.93 -4.51
N LEU A 97 5.33 -11.70 -4.04
CA LEU A 97 4.27 -10.74 -3.76
C LEU A 97 3.56 -10.28 -5.04
N ASN A 98 4.30 -10.10 -6.13
CA ASN A 98 3.73 -9.75 -7.43
C ASN A 98 2.86 -10.86 -8.03
N ARG A 99 3.17 -12.13 -7.76
CA ARG A 99 2.28 -13.24 -8.14
C ARG A 99 1.04 -13.29 -7.24
N LEU A 100 1.25 -13.27 -5.93
CA LEU A 100 0.16 -13.45 -4.95
C LEU A 100 -0.92 -12.37 -5.03
N LYS A 101 -0.56 -11.12 -5.32
CA LYS A 101 -1.56 -10.04 -5.44
C LYS A 101 -2.59 -10.30 -6.54
N GLU A 102 -2.24 -11.05 -7.59
CA GLU A 102 -3.15 -11.39 -8.70
C GLU A 102 -4.11 -12.55 -8.33
N GLU A 103 -3.68 -13.41 -7.40
CA GLU A 103 -4.44 -14.57 -6.91
C GLU A 103 -5.42 -14.19 -5.78
N ILE A 104 -5.13 -13.12 -5.03
CA ILE A 104 -5.99 -12.65 -3.93
C ILE A 104 -7.29 -12.07 -4.48
N LYS A 105 -8.41 -12.66 -4.06
CA LYS A 105 -9.77 -12.15 -4.29
C LYS A 105 -10.43 -11.82 -2.97
N VAL A 106 -11.04 -10.64 -2.88
CA VAL A 106 -11.77 -10.18 -1.69
C VAL A 106 -13.17 -9.78 -2.12
N PHE A 107 -14.18 -10.32 -1.45
CA PHE A 107 -15.58 -10.01 -1.71
C PHE A 107 -16.17 -9.24 -0.53
N PHE A 108 -17.00 -8.24 -0.84
CA PHE A 108 -17.67 -7.42 0.17
C PHE A 108 -19.18 -7.49 -0.03
N VAL A 109 -19.91 -7.62 1.08
CA VAL A 109 -21.37 -7.47 1.09
C VAL A 109 -21.70 -6.17 1.80
N LEU A 110 -22.32 -5.23 1.08
CA LEU A 110 -22.63 -3.91 1.59
C LEU A 110 -24.13 -3.78 1.85
N LYS A 111 -24.49 -3.18 2.98
CA LYS A 111 -25.90 -2.85 3.29
C LYS A 111 -26.46 -1.76 2.36
N SER A 112 -25.61 -0.87 1.84
CA SER A 112 -25.98 0.23 0.94
C SER A 112 -24.79 0.66 0.10
N LEU A 113 -25.05 1.06 -1.15
CA LEU A 113 -24.07 1.62 -2.09
C LEU A 113 -23.87 3.14 -1.93
N GLU A 114 -24.61 3.78 -1.02
CA GLU A 114 -24.60 5.24 -0.82
C GLU A 114 -23.17 5.79 -0.62
N TYR A 115 -22.37 5.13 0.21
CA TYR A 115 -21.02 5.59 0.54
C TYR A 115 -20.03 5.36 -0.59
N LEU A 116 -20.19 4.32 -1.40
CA LEU A 116 -19.41 4.15 -2.62
C LEU A 116 -19.71 5.27 -3.62
N ARG A 117 -20.99 5.65 -3.77
CA ARG A 117 -21.38 6.75 -4.66
C ARG A 117 -20.86 8.09 -4.17
N LYS A 118 -21.15 8.44 -2.92
CA LYS A 118 -20.75 9.73 -2.32
C LYS A 118 -19.23 9.85 -2.16
N GLY A 119 -18.54 8.72 -1.98
CA GLY A 119 -17.09 8.64 -2.01
C GLY A 119 -16.49 8.60 -3.41
N GLY A 120 -17.28 8.45 -4.49
CA GLY A 120 -16.77 8.40 -5.86
C GLY A 120 -16.09 7.07 -6.27
N ARG A 121 -16.32 5.98 -5.52
CA ARG A 121 -15.72 4.66 -5.77
C ARG A 121 -16.68 3.64 -6.38
N ILE A 122 -17.96 3.98 -6.56
CA ILE A 122 -19.00 3.04 -7.03
C ILE A 122 -18.72 2.38 -8.39
N GLY A 123 -17.91 3.00 -9.26
CA GLY A 123 -17.48 2.43 -10.54
C GLY A 123 -16.06 1.87 -10.54
N LEU A 124 -15.43 1.75 -9.37
CA LEU A 124 -14.04 1.29 -9.19
C LEU A 124 -13.96 -0.02 -8.39
N VAL A 125 -15.09 -0.49 -7.87
CA VAL A 125 -15.21 -1.78 -7.16
C VAL A 125 -15.94 -2.72 -8.10
N GLU A 126 -15.30 -3.86 -8.41
CA GLU A 126 -15.85 -4.94 -9.22
C GLU A 126 -16.38 -6.08 -8.34
#